data_AF-A0A9E3E8W2-F1
#
_entry.id   AF-A0A9E3E8W2-F1
#
_cell.length_a   1.000
_cell.length_b   1.000
_cell.length_c   1.000
_cell.angle_alpha   90.00
_cell.angle_beta   90.00
_cell.angle_gamma   90.00
#
_symmetry.space_group_name_H-M   'P 1'
#
loop_
_entity.id
_entity.type
_entity.pdbx_description
1 polymer ?
#
loop_
_entity_poly.entity_id
_entity_poly.type
_entity_poly.pdbx_seq_one_letter_code
_entity_poly.pdbx_strand_id
1 'polypeptide(L)' 'MSVPKPRMKPPALQPGDKVGIVAPASDIKPSALAAGCATLEQFAYKPVYLESIFDRDLYFAGS' A
#
# COMPACT_ATOMS: atom_id res chain seq x y z
N MET A 1 -6.99 -28.99 -23.50
CA MET A 1 -7.56 -28.01 -22.54
C MET A 1 -6.66 -28.01 -21.31
N SER A 2 -6.05 -26.87 -20.92
CA SER A 2 -5.22 -26.84 -19.70
C SER A 2 -6.10 -26.65 -18.47
N VAL A 3 -5.85 -27.43 -17.42
CA VAL A 3 -6.51 -27.26 -16.12
C VAL A 3 -6.07 -25.92 -15.51
N PRO A 4 -6.98 -25.05 -15.05
CA PRO A 4 -6.61 -23.79 -14.39
C PRO A 4 -5.80 -24.07 -13.12
N LYS A 5 -4.65 -23.41 -12.97
CA LYS A 5 -3.87 -23.52 -11.74
C LYS A 5 -4.65 -22.86 -10.58
N PRO A 6 -4.84 -23.53 -9.44
CA PRO A 6 -5.57 -22.94 -8.31
C PRO A 6 -4.84 -21.69 -7.80
N ARG A 7 -5.61 -20.66 -7.46
CA ARG A 7 -5.08 -19.41 -6.89
C ARG A 7 -4.52 -19.68 -5.50
N MET A 8 -3.28 -19.26 -5.25
CA MET A 8 -2.68 -19.33 -3.92
C MET A 8 -3.30 -18.25 -3.03
N LYS A 9 -3.92 -18.65 -1.93
CA LYS A 9 -4.47 -17.72 -0.93
C LYS A 9 -3.34 -17.25 0.00
N PRO A 10 -3.13 -15.93 0.18
CA PRO A 10 -2.15 -15.44 1.12
C PRO A 10 -2.59 -15.68 2.58
N PRO A 11 -1.65 -15.67 3.54
CA PRO A 11 -1.96 -15.70 4.96
C PRO A 11 -2.87 -14.53 5.38
N ALA A 12 -3.63 -14.72 6.45
CA ALA A 12 -4.44 -13.65 7.05
C ALA A 12 -3.56 -12.69 7.85
N LEU A 13 -3.81 -11.39 7.73
CA LEU A 13 -3.11 -10.36 8.49
C LEU A 13 -3.28 -10.55 10.01
N GLN A 14 -2.23 -10.23 10.74
CA GLN A 14 -2.17 -10.23 12.20
C GLN A 14 -1.78 -8.85 12.75
N PRO A 15 -2.16 -8.52 13.99
CA PRO A 15 -1.58 -7.39 14.69
C PRO A 15 -0.05 -7.43 14.67
N GLY A 16 0.58 -6.31 14.34
CA GLY A 16 2.02 -6.16 14.21
C GLY A 16 2.56 -6.35 12.79
N ASP A 17 1.75 -6.85 11.85
CA ASP A 17 2.16 -7.03 10.46
C ASP A 17 2.44 -5.70 9.75
N LYS A 18 3.39 -5.73 8.82
CA LYS A 18 3.71 -4.60 7.97
C LYS A 18 2.73 -4.49 6.80
N VAL A 19 2.26 -3.28 6.54
CA VAL A 19 1.41 -2.96 5.40
C VAL A 19 2.17 -2.02 4.48
N GLY A 20 2.59 -2.54 3.32
CA GLY A 20 3.25 -1.75 2.29
C GLY A 20 2.24 -0.87 1.55
N ILE A 21 2.48 0.44 1.53
CA ILE A 21 1.66 1.43 0.84
C ILE A 21 2.42 1.91 -0.40
N VAL A 22 1.73 1.90 -1.54
CA VAL A 22 2.28 2.27 -2.85
C VAL A 22 1.28 3.15 -3.60
N ALA A 23 1.79 4.05 -4.45
CA ALA A 23 1.00 4.86 -5.37
C ALA A 23 1.34 4.48 -6.82
N PRO A 24 0.71 3.44 -7.41
CA PRO A 24 1.09 2.93 -8.75
C PRO A 24 0.46 3.72 -9.90
N ALA A 25 -0.34 4.75 -9.62
CA ALA A 25 -1.08 5.51 -10.61
C ALA A 25 -1.00 7.01 -10.28
N SER A 26 -2.01 7.57 -9.63
CA SER A 26 -2.04 9.00 -9.26
C SER A 26 -1.29 9.31 -7.97
N ASP A 27 -0.82 10.55 -7.84
CA ASP A 27 -0.15 11.07 -6.66
C ASP A 27 -1.06 11.11 -5.43
N ILE A 28 -0.43 11.09 -4.25
CA ILE A 28 -1.12 11.12 -2.96
C ILE A 28 -0.74 12.37 -2.18
N LYS A 29 -1.74 13.03 -1.58
CA LYS A 29 -1.50 14.17 -0.68
C LYS A 29 -0.84 13.67 0.62
N PRO A 30 0.23 14.32 1.12
CA PRO A 30 0.90 13.90 2.36
C PRO A 30 -0.04 13.79 3.57
N SER A 31 -0.99 14.71 3.71
CA SER A 31 -1.98 14.67 4.78
C SER A 31 -2.93 13.48 4.69
N ALA A 32 -3.30 13.05 3.47
CA ALA A 32 -4.13 11.87 3.26
C ALA A 32 -3.36 10.59 3.58
N LEU A 33 -2.09 10.50 3.16
CA LEU A 33 -1.22 9.37 3.52
C LEU A 33 -1.05 9.28 5.04
N ALA A 34 -0.77 10.39 5.72
CA ALA A 34 -0.61 10.43 7.17
C ALA A 34 -1.87 9.97 7.91
N ALA A 35 -3.05 10.42 7.50
CA ALA A 35 -4.32 10.00 8.09
C ALA A 35 -4.60 8.51 7.89
N GLY A 36 -4.27 7.96 6.71
CA GLY A 36 -4.37 6.53 6.43
C GLY A 36 -3.41 5.70 7.28
N CYS A 37 -2.16 6.14 7.41
CA CYS A 37 -1.17 5.49 8.29
C CYS A 37 -1.64 5.45 9.74
N ALA A 38 -2.13 6.57 10.29
CA ALA A 38 -2.65 6.63 11.66
C ALA A 38 -3.82 5.66 11.88
N THR A 39 -4.66 5.46 10.85
CA THR A 39 -5.78 4.50 10.91
C THR A 39 -5.27 3.06 10.94
N LEU A 40 -4.28 2.71 10.12
CA LEU A 40 -3.67 1.39 10.11
C LEU A 40 -2.99 1.06 11.46
N GLU A 41 -2.33 2.06 12.07
CA GLU A 41 -1.72 1.93 13.40
C GLU A 41 -2.76 1.67 14.50
N GLN A 42 -3.97 2.27 14.41
CA GLN A 42 -5.07 1.96 15.33
C GLN A 42 -5.53 0.49 15.25
N PHE A 43 -5.36 -0.15 14.09
CA PHE A 43 -5.58 -1.59 13.92
C PHE A 43 -4.35 -2.45 14.26
N ALA A 44 -3.35 -1.85 14.92
CA ALA A 44 -2.08 -2.47 15.30
C ALA A 44 -1.22 -2.93 14.11
N TYR A 45 -1.44 -2.42 12.90
CA TYR A 45 -0.55 -2.66 11.76
C TYR A 45 0.62 -1.68 11.75
N LYS A 46 1.65 -1.99 10.97
CA LYS A 46 2.85 -1.16 10.77
C LYS A 46 2.89 -0.64 9.32
N PRO A 47 2.42 0.58 9.04
CA PRO A 47 2.53 1.17 7.71
C PRO A 47 3.99 1.30 7.27
N VAL A 48 4.27 0.98 6.00
CA VAL A 48 5.59 1.17 5.40
C VAL A 48 5.39 1.73 3.99
N TYR A 49 6.09 2.81 3.67
CA TYR A 49 6.14 3.38 2.33
C TYR A 49 7.56 3.87 2.04
N LEU A 50 7.89 3.99 0.76
CA LEU A 50 9.14 4.60 0.30
C LEU A 50 8.92 6.11 0.13
N GLU A 51 9.96 6.93 0.30
CA GLU A 51 9.88 8.38 0.09
C GLU A 51 9.40 8.75 -1.32
N SER A 52 9.73 7.91 -2.31
CA SER A 52 9.29 8.07 -3.71
C SER A 52 7.78 8.04 -3.90
N ILE A 53 6.98 7.69 -2.88
CA ILE A 53 5.52 7.79 -2.95
C ILE A 53 5.02 9.23 -3.16
N PHE A 54 5.87 10.22 -2.88
CA PHE A 54 5.59 11.64 -3.11
C PHE A 54 6.16 12.18 -4.43
N ASP A 55 6.86 11.34 -5.19
CA ASP A 55 7.32 11.71 -6.52
C ASP A 55 6.13 11.96 -7.43
N ARG A 56 6.30 12.88 -8.38
CA ARG A 56 5.21 13.28 -9.27
C ARG A 56 5.72 13.65 -10.65
N ASP A 57 5.07 13.09 -11.67
CA ASP A 57 5.15 13.53 -13.06
C ASP A 57 3.74 13.84 -13.57
N LEU A 58 3.43 15.13 -13.76
CA LEU A 58 2.11 15.64 -14.12
C LEU A 58 0.99 15.12 -13.20
N TYR A 59 0.29 14.06 -13.58
CA TYR A 59 -0.80 13.42 -12.81
C TYR A 59 -0.46 12.00 -12.32
N PHE A 60 0.77 11.53 -12.58
CA PHE A 60 1.31 10.25 -12.13
C PHE A 60 2.15 10.42 -10.86
N ALA A 61 2.16 9.38 -10.02
CA ALA A 61 2.98 9.26 -8.81
C ALA A 61 4.38 8.71 -9.13
N GLY A 62 5.14 9.46 -9.94
CA GLY A 62 6.46 9.06 -10.44
C GLY A 62 6.55 9.10 -11.97
N SER A 63 7.66 8.59 -12.51
CA SER A 63 8.01 8.56 -13.95
C SER A 63 7.52 7.31 -14.67
#